data_AF-W4V9V9-F1
#
_entry.id   AF-W4V9V9-F1
#
_cell.length_a   1.000
_cell.length_b   1.000
_cell.length_c   1.000
_cell.angle_alpha   90.00
_cell.angle_beta   90.00
_cell.angle_gamma   90.00
#
_symmetry.space_group_name_H-M   'P 1'
#
loop_
_entity.id
_entity.type
_entity.pdbx_description
1 polymer ?
#
loop_
_entity_poly.entity_id
_entity_poly.type
_entity_poly.pdbx_seq_one_letter_code
_entity_poly.pdbx_strand_id
1 'polypeptide(L)'
;MAQAAEEMDQIMDELVVGEGVYAVKQAKLICKNDVPDIVGSGDYRNNWHSSDKAIRNGRSFKVDVFNNLSYAKHLEYGFRSHFVPGHWEGNTFVYQRDDPEGGMYVGPYKGFVRGRFVLRRAIKRTEITQEARLKRKLNRILQERLNRGL
;
A
#
# COMPACT_ATOMS: atom_id res chain seq x y z
N MET A 1 -26.59 -14.86 24.29
CA MET A 1 -26.50 -13.58 23.55
C MET A 1 -25.05 -13.12 23.33
N ALA A 2 -24.11 -13.33 24.26
CA ALA A 2 -22.70 -12.95 24.09
C ALA A 2 -21.95 -13.70 22.96
N GLN A 3 -22.20 -15.00 22.82
CA GLN A 3 -21.48 -15.87 21.87
C GLN A 3 -21.69 -15.49 20.40
N ALA A 4 -22.93 -15.17 20.00
CA ALA A 4 -23.23 -14.76 18.63
C ALA A 4 -22.59 -13.41 18.24
N ALA A 5 -22.45 -12.49 19.20
CA ALA A 5 -21.80 -11.21 18.95
C ALA A 5 -20.28 -11.36 18.78
N GLU A 6 -19.66 -12.19 19.61
CA GLU A 6 -18.22 -12.51 19.52
C GLU A 6 -17.88 -13.24 18.21
N GLU A 7 -18.73 -14.19 17.82
CA GLU A 7 -18.61 -14.87 16.53
C GLU A 7 -18.71 -13.93 15.34
N MET A 8 -19.63 -12.95 15.38
CA MET A 8 -19.76 -11.96 14.33
C MET A 8 -18.53 -11.03 14.28
N ASP A 9 -17.99 -10.65 15.44
CA ASP A 9 -16.76 -9.87 15.50
C ASP A 9 -15.59 -10.63 14.85
N GLN A 10 -15.44 -11.94 15.10
CA GLN A 10 -14.43 -12.78 14.45
C GLN A 10 -14.60 -12.86 12.93
N ILE A 11 -15.84 -12.97 12.44
CA ILE A 11 -16.13 -12.93 10.99
C ILE A 11 -15.70 -11.58 10.41
N MET A 12 -16.05 -10.48 11.07
CA MET A 12 -15.72 -9.14 10.62
C MET A 12 -14.20 -8.91 10.59
N ASP A 13 -13.47 -9.41 11.59
CA ASP A 13 -12.02 -9.38 11.62
C ASP A 13 -11.41 -10.11 10.41
N GLU A 14 -11.86 -11.34 10.12
CA GLU A 14 -11.40 -12.11 8.96
C GLU A 14 -11.69 -11.38 7.63
N LEU A 15 -12.91 -10.82 7.51
CA LEU A 15 -13.32 -10.08 6.32
C LEU A 15 -12.42 -8.86 6.08
N VAL A 16 -12.17 -8.07 7.13
CA VAL A 16 -11.41 -6.82 7.03
C VAL A 16 -9.93 -7.08 6.80
N VAL A 17 -9.31 -8.04 7.50
CA VAL A 17 -7.94 -8.48 7.21
C VAL A 17 -7.82 -8.94 5.76
N GLY A 18 -8.79 -9.72 5.28
CA GLY A 18 -8.82 -10.19 3.89
C GLY A 18 -8.95 -9.07 2.85
N GLU A 19 -9.56 -7.93 3.19
CA GLU A 19 -9.58 -6.75 2.31
C GLU A 19 -8.24 -5.99 2.32
N GLY A 20 -7.55 -5.95 3.46
CA GLY A 20 -6.17 -5.43 3.54
C GLY A 20 -5.21 -6.20 2.64
N VAL A 21 -5.26 -7.53 2.69
CA VAL A 21 -4.47 -8.41 1.81
C VAL A 21 -4.78 -8.16 0.33
N TYR A 22 -6.06 -7.95 0.00
CA TYR A 22 -6.44 -7.64 -1.37
C TYR A 22 -5.93 -6.27 -1.82
N ALA A 23 -5.98 -5.25 -0.95
CA ALA A 23 -5.43 -3.93 -1.25
C ALA A 23 -3.92 -3.98 -1.49
N VAL A 24 -3.16 -4.77 -0.70
CA VAL A 24 -1.73 -5.05 -0.95
C VAL A 24 -1.52 -5.68 -2.32
N LYS A 25 -2.35 -6.67 -2.69
CA LYS A 25 -2.29 -7.28 -4.03
C LYS A 25 -2.52 -6.25 -5.14
N GLN A 26 -3.47 -5.33 -4.96
CA GLN A 26 -3.70 -4.25 -5.92
C GLN A 26 -2.53 -3.28 -6.02
N ALA A 27 -1.93 -2.89 -4.89
CA ALA A 27 -0.73 -2.05 -4.87
C ALA A 27 0.43 -2.71 -5.63
N LYS A 28 0.67 -4.01 -5.38
CA LYS A 28 1.68 -4.80 -6.08
C LYS A 28 1.44 -4.88 -7.60
N LEU A 29 0.19 -5.06 -8.01
CA LEU A 29 -0.20 -5.08 -9.43
C LEU A 29 -0.01 -3.72 -10.10
N ILE A 30 -0.33 -2.62 -9.40
CA ILE A 30 -0.10 -1.27 -9.91
C ILE A 30 1.40 -1.05 -10.13
N CYS A 31 2.24 -1.34 -9.14
CA CYS A 31 3.68 -1.21 -9.30
C CYS A 31 4.22 -2.03 -10.47
N LYS A 32 3.73 -3.26 -10.67
CA LYS A 32 4.18 -4.13 -11.77
C LYS A 32 3.80 -3.60 -13.17
N ASN A 33 2.64 -2.94 -13.28
CA ASN A 33 2.04 -2.60 -14.56
C ASN A 33 2.20 -1.11 -14.94
N ASP A 34 2.65 -0.26 -14.01
CA ASP A 34 2.90 1.14 -14.30
C ASP A 34 4.09 1.29 -15.25
N VAL A 35 3.96 2.21 -16.21
CA VAL A 35 4.99 2.51 -17.22
C VAL A 35 5.28 4.02 -17.19
N PRO A 36 6.56 4.44 -17.12
CA PRO A 36 7.73 3.60 -16.79
C PRO A 36 7.61 3.02 -15.37
N ASP A 37 8.35 1.93 -15.11
CA ASP A 37 8.37 1.28 -13.79
C ASP A 37 8.64 2.31 -12.69
N ILE A 38 7.96 2.15 -11.56
CA ILE A 38 8.07 3.04 -10.40
C ILE A 38 9.46 2.87 -9.77
N VAL A 39 9.92 1.63 -9.59
CA VAL A 39 11.26 1.29 -9.10
C VAL A 39 11.68 -0.06 -9.68
N GLY A 40 12.69 -0.05 -10.55
CA GLY A 40 13.17 -1.22 -11.29
C GLY A 40 13.64 -2.42 -10.45
N SER A 41 14.09 -2.19 -9.20
CA SER A 41 14.52 -3.28 -8.31
C SER A 41 13.35 -4.13 -7.81
N GLY A 42 12.12 -3.61 -7.84
CA GLY A 42 10.95 -4.26 -7.26
C GLY A 42 10.83 -4.11 -5.73
N ASP A 43 11.77 -3.47 -5.04
CA ASP A 43 11.73 -3.31 -3.58
C ASP A 43 10.46 -2.59 -3.12
N TYR A 44 10.10 -1.50 -3.80
CA TYR A 44 8.89 -0.75 -3.50
C TYR A 44 7.63 -1.59 -3.65
N ARG A 45 7.56 -2.42 -4.70
CA ARG A 45 6.45 -3.35 -4.93
C ARG A 45 6.39 -4.39 -3.82
N ASN A 46 7.52 -4.98 -3.46
CA ASN A 46 7.53 -6.13 -2.57
C ASN A 46 7.27 -5.75 -1.11
N ASN A 47 7.54 -4.51 -0.72
CA ASN A 47 7.40 -4.02 0.65
C ASN A 47 6.01 -3.45 1.00
N TRP A 48 4.98 -3.71 0.19
CA TRP A 48 3.59 -3.47 0.58
C TRP A 48 3.08 -4.56 1.51
N HIS A 49 2.52 -4.14 2.64
CA HIS A 49 2.02 -4.99 3.72
C HIS A 49 0.64 -4.54 4.18
N SER A 50 -0.08 -5.45 4.83
CA SER A 50 -1.29 -5.14 5.59
C SER A 50 -1.17 -5.74 6.97
N SER A 51 -1.80 -5.12 7.97
CA SER A 51 -1.86 -5.70 9.31
C SER A 51 -2.56 -7.07 9.29
N ASP A 52 -2.10 -7.95 10.17
CA ASP A 52 -2.65 -9.29 10.39
C ASP A 52 -3.93 -9.28 11.23
N LYS A 53 -4.18 -8.17 11.93
CA LYS A 53 -5.36 -7.96 12.78
C LYS A 53 -6.14 -6.74 12.33
N ALA A 54 -7.46 -6.86 12.40
CA ALA A 54 -8.34 -5.70 12.28
C ALA A 54 -8.23 -4.86 13.56
N ILE A 55 -8.33 -3.54 13.38
CA ILE A 55 -8.42 -2.58 14.47
C ILE A 55 -9.89 -2.22 14.61
N ARG A 56 -10.42 -2.46 15.81
CA ARG A 56 -11.80 -2.12 16.15
C ARG A 56 -11.87 -0.69 16.67
N ASN A 57 -12.83 0.07 16.15
CA ASN A 57 -13.19 1.38 16.67
C ASN A 57 -14.72 1.48 16.78
N GLY A 58 -15.24 1.08 17.95
CA GLY A 58 -16.67 0.93 18.18
C GLY A 58 -17.31 -0.09 17.24
N ARG A 59 -18.19 0.39 16.35
CA ARG A 59 -18.87 -0.41 15.31
C ARG A 59 -18.09 -0.50 13.99
N SER A 60 -16.96 0.17 13.88
CA SER A 60 -16.14 0.18 12.67
C SER A 60 -14.94 -0.75 12.84
N PHE A 61 -14.57 -1.40 11.74
CA PHE A 61 -13.39 -2.24 11.62
C PHE A 61 -12.50 -1.64 10.54
N LYS A 62 -11.20 -1.53 10.81
CA LYS A 62 -10.21 -1.05 9.85
C LYS A 62 -9.01 -1.99 9.83
N VAL A 63 -8.24 -1.95 8.75
CA VAL A 63 -6.94 -2.62 8.65
C VAL A 63 -5.97 -1.62 8.05
N ASP A 64 -4.74 -1.60 8.56
CA ASP A 64 -3.71 -0.74 8.00
C ASP A 64 -3.08 -1.42 6.78
N VAL A 65 -2.78 -0.61 5.76
CA VAL A 65 -2.02 -1.01 4.57
C VAL A 65 -0.89 -0.02 4.42
N PHE A 66 0.35 -0.51 4.39
CA PHE A 66 1.53 0.33 4.53
C PHE A 66 2.73 -0.18 3.73
N ASN A 67 3.71 0.71 3.56
CA ASN A 67 5.02 0.39 3.00
C ASN A 67 6.10 1.07 3.86
N ASN A 68 7.02 0.27 4.40
CA ASN A 68 7.99 0.72 5.40
C ASN A 68 9.29 1.28 4.80
N LEU A 69 9.41 1.41 3.48
CA LEU A 69 10.60 2.00 2.88
C LEU A 69 10.65 3.51 3.19
N SER A 70 11.81 4.01 3.57
CA SER A 70 12.03 5.42 3.89
C SER A 70 11.64 6.37 2.75
N TYR A 71 11.81 5.93 1.50
CA TYR A 71 11.46 6.68 0.31
C TYR A 71 10.02 6.43 -0.19
N ALA A 72 9.23 5.55 0.45
CA ALA A 72 7.88 5.21 0.00
C ALA A 72 6.96 6.45 -0.09
N LYS A 73 7.06 7.36 0.89
CA LYS A 73 6.27 8.61 0.90
C LYS A 73 6.52 9.46 -0.35
N HIS A 74 7.77 9.54 -0.79
CA HIS A 74 8.18 10.31 -1.97
C HIS A 74 7.62 9.69 -3.25
N LEU A 75 7.57 8.36 -3.33
CA LEU A 75 6.97 7.65 -4.45
C LEU A 75 5.44 7.76 -4.46
N GLU A 76 4.80 7.75 -3.29
CA GLU A 76 3.34 7.85 -3.18
C GLU A 76 2.84 9.26 -3.52
N TYR A 77 3.39 10.29 -2.88
CA TYR A 77 2.86 11.64 -2.94
C TYR A 77 3.71 12.62 -3.75
N GLY A 78 4.95 12.25 -4.08
CA GLY A 78 5.89 13.14 -4.74
C GLY A 78 6.66 14.00 -3.74
N PHE A 79 7.49 14.91 -4.28
CA PHE A 79 8.30 15.81 -3.48
C PHE A 79 8.72 17.07 -4.25
N ARG A 80 9.08 18.12 -3.50
CA ARG A 80 9.65 19.33 -4.09
C ARG A 80 11.07 19.05 -4.57
N SER A 81 11.36 19.49 -5.79
CA SER A 81 12.71 19.43 -6.33
C SER A 81 13.69 20.12 -5.39
N HIS A 82 14.87 19.55 -5.27
CA HIS A 82 15.95 20.10 -4.48
C HIS A 82 17.29 19.74 -5.12
N PHE A 83 18.28 20.57 -4.82
CA PHE A 83 19.66 20.34 -5.21
C PHE A 83 20.29 19.34 -4.24
N VAL A 84 21.05 18.38 -4.78
CA VAL A 84 21.85 17.43 -4.03
C VAL A 84 23.30 17.61 -4.47
N PRO A 85 24.21 17.99 -3.56
CA PRO A 85 25.60 18.18 -3.89
C PRO A 85 26.30 16.82 -4.08
N GLY A 86 27.24 16.76 -5.02
CA GLY A 86 27.93 15.52 -5.41
C GLY A 86 28.28 15.46 -6.90
N HIS A 87 28.70 14.30 -7.36
CA HIS A 87 29.06 14.03 -8.76
C HIS A 87 28.62 12.64 -9.21
N TRP A 88 28.73 12.36 -10.51
CA TRP A 88 28.46 11.04 -11.07
C TRP A 88 29.75 10.25 -11.27
N GLU A 89 29.85 9.10 -10.61
CA GLU A 89 30.87 8.09 -10.92
C GLU A 89 30.22 7.01 -11.80
N GLY A 90 30.35 7.17 -13.12
CA GLY A 90 29.66 6.33 -14.10
C GLY A 90 28.14 6.44 -13.96
N ASN A 91 27.48 5.36 -13.52
CA ASN A 91 26.02 5.30 -13.35
C ASN A 91 25.56 5.49 -11.89
N THR A 92 26.48 5.84 -10.98
CA THR A 92 26.16 6.05 -9.56
C THR A 92 26.39 7.50 -9.19
N PHE A 93 25.40 8.13 -8.57
CA PHE A 93 25.58 9.47 -8.02
C PHE A 93 26.17 9.37 -6.61
N VAL A 94 27.34 9.98 -6.41
CA VAL A 94 28.06 10.01 -5.14
C VAL A 94 27.78 11.34 -4.45
N TYR A 95 27.23 11.29 -3.25
CA TYR A 95 26.99 12.49 -2.44
C TYR A 95 28.30 12.99 -1.82
N GLN A 96 28.61 14.26 -2.03
CA GLN A 96 29.68 14.98 -1.35
C GLN A 96 29.19 16.42 -1.09
N ARG A 97 29.23 16.86 0.17
CA ARG A 97 28.59 18.12 0.60
C ARG A 97 29.13 19.35 -0.13
N ASP A 98 30.45 19.43 -0.21
CA ASP A 98 31.19 20.55 -0.81
C ASP A 98 31.92 20.05 -2.06
N ASP A 99 31.16 19.39 -2.93
CA ASP A 99 31.71 18.80 -4.14
C ASP A 99 32.14 19.90 -5.13
N PRO A 100 33.39 19.87 -5.65
CA PRO A 100 33.86 20.85 -6.62
C PRO A 100 33.12 20.77 -7.97
N GLU A 101 32.52 19.63 -8.32
CA GLU A 101 31.68 19.47 -9.51
C GLU A 101 30.25 19.98 -9.29
N GLY A 102 29.92 20.36 -8.05
CA GLY A 102 28.65 20.92 -7.64
C GLY A 102 27.65 19.85 -7.24
N GLY A 103 26.85 19.36 -8.18
CA GLY A 103 25.71 18.49 -7.87
C GLY A 103 24.65 18.40 -8.95
N MET A 104 23.48 17.88 -8.58
CA MET A 104 22.32 17.78 -9.47
C MET A 104 21.04 18.26 -8.81
N TYR A 105 20.07 18.64 -9.63
CA TYR A 105 18.69 18.79 -9.19
C TYR A 105 17.95 17.46 -9.32
N VAL A 106 17.35 17.00 -8.23
CA VAL A 106 16.45 15.86 -8.24
C VAL A 106 15.05 16.37 -8.62
N GLY A 107 14.72 16.26 -9.90
CA GLY A 107 13.47 16.75 -10.50
C GLY A 107 13.60 18.10 -11.21
N PRO A 108 12.50 18.61 -11.81
CA PRO A 108 12.52 19.88 -12.55
C PRO A 108 12.91 21.05 -11.64
N TYR A 109 13.77 21.96 -12.10
CA TYR A 109 14.22 23.11 -11.32
C TYR A 109 13.03 23.93 -10.79
N LYS A 110 13.03 24.21 -9.47
CA LYS A 110 11.93 24.86 -8.72
C LYS A 110 10.56 24.16 -8.86
N GLY A 111 10.52 22.96 -9.41
CA GLY A 111 9.31 22.19 -9.68
C GLY A 111 8.97 21.16 -8.61
N PHE A 112 8.08 20.25 -8.99
CA PHE A 112 7.59 19.15 -8.16
C PHE A 112 7.68 17.83 -8.94
N VAL A 113 8.25 16.81 -8.32
CA VAL A 113 8.22 15.45 -8.84
C VAL A 113 6.91 14.81 -8.41
N ARG A 114 6.06 14.47 -9.37
CA ARG A 114 4.72 13.93 -9.11
C ARG A 114 4.79 12.51 -8.54
N GLY A 115 4.07 12.27 -7.44
CA GLY A 115 3.87 10.93 -6.90
C GLY A 115 3.05 10.02 -7.80
N ARG A 116 3.17 8.71 -7.58
CA ARG A 116 2.49 7.66 -8.34
C ARG A 116 1.15 7.26 -7.73
N PHE A 117 0.88 7.66 -6.49
CA PHE A 117 -0.37 7.43 -5.78
C PHE A 117 -0.80 5.95 -5.78
N VAL A 118 0.16 5.04 -5.56
CA VAL A 118 -0.05 3.60 -5.65
C VAL A 118 -1.06 3.13 -4.60
N LEU A 119 -0.87 3.51 -3.34
CA LEU A 119 -1.79 3.12 -2.27
C LEU A 119 -3.18 3.69 -2.53
N ARG A 120 -3.25 4.99 -2.88
CA ARG A 120 -4.54 5.63 -3.18
C ARG A 120 -5.28 4.94 -4.34
N ARG A 121 -4.56 4.55 -5.39
CA ARG A 121 -5.13 3.80 -6.52
C ARG A 121 -5.52 2.38 -6.13
N ALA A 122 -4.73 1.71 -5.29
CA ALA A 122 -5.01 0.36 -4.80
C ALA A 122 -6.27 0.31 -3.93
N ILE A 123 -6.44 1.28 -3.02
CA ILE A 123 -7.64 1.46 -2.21
C ILE A 123 -8.85 1.67 -3.12
N LYS A 124 -8.76 2.60 -4.08
CA LYS A 124 -9.86 2.82 -5.04
C LYS A 124 -10.25 1.56 -5.81
N ARG A 125 -9.28 0.77 -6.29
CA ARG A 125 -9.56 -0.52 -6.97
C ARG A 125 -10.20 -1.55 -6.03
N THR A 126 -9.81 -1.54 -4.77
CA THR A 126 -10.38 -2.39 -3.72
C THR A 126 -11.83 -2.00 -3.48
N GLU A 127 -12.11 -0.73 -3.21
CA GLU A 127 -13.46 -0.19 -2.95
C GLU A 127 -14.46 -0.53 -4.07
N ILE A 128 -14.06 -0.36 -5.34
CA ILE A 128 -14.94 -0.63 -6.50
C ILE A 128 -15.54 -2.05 -6.48
N THR A 129 -14.81 -3.02 -5.93
CA THR A 129 -15.19 -4.44 -5.94
C THR A 129 -15.39 -5.00 -4.53
N GLN A 130 -15.37 -4.15 -3.50
CA GLN A 130 -15.39 -4.54 -2.09
C GLN A 130 -16.68 -5.23 -1.69
N GLU A 131 -17.84 -4.62 -1.99
CA GLU A 131 -19.14 -5.16 -1.61
C GLU A 131 -19.34 -6.59 -2.16
N ALA A 132 -19.05 -6.80 -3.45
CA ALA A 132 -19.17 -8.11 -4.08
C ALA A 132 -18.19 -9.16 -3.52
N ARG A 133 -16.99 -8.75 -3.07
CA ARG A 133 -16.06 -9.66 -2.38
C ARG A 133 -16.55 -10.01 -0.98
N LEU A 134 -16.95 -9.01 -0.20
CA LEU A 134 -17.42 -9.18 1.17
C LEU A 134 -18.67 -10.07 1.20
N LYS A 135 -19.66 -9.81 0.33
CA LYS A 135 -20.86 -10.66 0.21
C LYS A 135 -20.51 -12.11 -0.09
N ARG A 136 -19.61 -12.36 -1.06
CA ARG A 136 -19.18 -13.73 -1.40
C ARG A 136 -18.48 -14.43 -0.24
N LYS A 137 -17.56 -13.75 0.45
CA LYS A 137 -16.84 -14.31 1.60
C LYS A 137 -17.79 -14.58 2.77
N LEU A 138 -18.65 -13.62 3.10
CA LEU A 138 -19.66 -13.76 4.17
C LEU A 138 -20.61 -14.92 3.89
N ASN A 139 -21.17 -14.99 2.67
CA ASN A 139 -22.07 -16.09 2.29
C ASN A 139 -21.40 -17.46 2.42
N ARG A 140 -20.14 -17.57 2.01
CA ARG A 140 -19.37 -18.81 2.16
C ARG A 140 -19.22 -19.19 3.64
N ILE A 141 -18.83 -18.24 4.50
CA ILE A 141 -18.69 -18.49 5.95
C ILE A 141 -20.03 -18.93 6.56
N LEU A 142 -21.13 -18.26 6.21
CA LEU A 142 -22.47 -18.62 6.70
C LEU A 142 -22.88 -20.02 6.24
N GLN A 143 -22.63 -20.37 4.98
CA GLN A 143 -22.92 -21.71 4.44
C GLN A 143 -22.09 -22.80 5.12
N GLU A 144 -20.79 -22.56 5.34
CA GLU A 144 -19.92 -23.50 6.05
C GLU A 144 -20.41 -23.75 7.49
N ARG A 145 -20.90 -22.71 8.17
CA ARG A 145 -21.46 -22.84 9.52
C ARG A 145 -22.81 -23.55 9.53
N LEU A 146 -23.73 -23.20 8.62
CA LEU A 146 -25.03 -23.86 8.49
C LEU A 146 -24.89 -25.35 8.19
N ASN A 147 -23.94 -25.71 7.31
CA ASN A 147 -23.70 -27.10 6.92
C ASN A 147 -22.95 -27.93 7.97
N ARG A 148 -22.24 -27.29 8.92
CA ARG A 148 -21.58 -27.99 10.03
C ARG A 148 -22.55 -28.38 11.15
N GLY A 149 -23.79 -27.91 11.11
CA GLY A 149 -24.73 -28.03 12.23
C GLY A 149 -24.34 -27.09 13.38
N LEU A 150 -25.32 -26.64 14.15
CA LEU A 150 -25.07 -25.97 15.43
C LEU A 150 -24.15 -26.81 16.33
#